data_AF-A0A2N2FG15-F1
#
_entry.id   AF-A0A2N2FG15-F1
#
_cell.length_a   1.000
_cell.length_b   1.000
_cell.length_c   1.000
_cell.angle_alpha   90.00
_cell.angle_beta   90.00
_cell.angle_gamma   90.00
#
_symmetry.space_group_name_H-M   'P 1'
#
loop_
_entity.id
_entity.type
_entity.pdbx_description
1 polymer ?
#
loop_
_entity_poly.entity_id
_entity_poly.type
_entity_poly.pdbx_seq_one_letter_code
_entity_poly.pdbx_strand_id
1 'polypeptide(L)'
;MCAEITEADELLFAAITSTQLDEAARQRILTPAVIQPTQEAVLAVHWHPEFVPMELIRQRIEASYPAMRTQLIIPTQHNELLEYGPYTGVEADCYSRGFNQKVQILLHFRTERLKDAGVLKSMLAHTLSYRSSQLFDYLKAVTGEDDAIMAAAARETGSEEDLVGLARILCVKLSALVEAQRAVLPQDAFKNKLVRNFVDGFRTELGERTVNRLQVFLKAVKQLVKTQFPLTYFYRTSEFIEEARGLGCGVVIPHPEQFWPILLAEYDVDGYEVWNPQSQRYTEFLINVLHEKNRRRGAGERRKLVFMGDDTHMGEKTLAPGNGNSSKTRREIGLQPAWDDLSIGKKLIVADMDRVRVIEEYTARLDG
;
A
#
# COMPACT_ATOMS: atom_id res chain seq x y z
N MET A 1 34.91 4.18 2.26
CA MET A 1 34.31 2.92 1.78
C MET A 1 34.69 2.70 0.32
N CYS A 2 34.89 1.44 -0.10
CA CYS A 2 35.09 1.07 -1.52
C CYS A 2 33.76 0.60 -2.14
N ALA A 3 33.64 0.63 -3.47
CA ALA A 3 32.49 0.12 -4.21
C ALA A 3 32.47 -1.41 -4.37
N GLU A 4 33.51 -2.11 -3.91
CA GLU A 4 33.59 -3.57 -3.92
C GLU A 4 32.60 -4.20 -2.93
N ILE A 5 31.91 -5.25 -3.36
CA ILE A 5 30.98 -6.02 -2.52
C ILE A 5 31.78 -6.85 -1.52
N THR A 6 31.37 -6.79 -0.26
CA THR A 6 31.89 -7.60 0.84
C THR A 6 30.88 -8.66 1.26
N GLU A 7 31.35 -9.69 1.97
CA GLU A 7 30.47 -10.72 2.56
C GLU A 7 29.40 -10.10 3.50
N ALA A 8 29.76 -9.03 4.23
CA ALA A 8 28.81 -8.32 5.08
C ALA A 8 27.68 -7.65 4.26
N ASP A 9 27.98 -7.14 3.06
CA ASP A 9 26.97 -6.57 2.16
C ASP A 9 26.01 -7.65 1.65
N GLU A 10 26.51 -8.84 1.32
CA GLU A 10 25.72 -9.99 0.87
C GLU A 10 24.80 -10.52 1.99
N LEU A 11 25.32 -10.65 3.22
CA LEU A 11 24.54 -11.06 4.38
C LEU A 11 23.44 -10.05 4.72
N LEU A 12 23.77 -8.74 4.67
CA LEU A 12 22.78 -7.69 4.86
C LEU A 12 21.70 -7.75 3.78
N PHE A 13 22.08 -7.90 2.51
CA PHE A 13 21.15 -8.01 1.40
C PHE A 13 20.21 -9.21 1.57
N ALA A 14 20.76 -10.39 1.85
CA ALA A 14 19.99 -11.59 2.11
C ALA A 14 19.00 -11.40 3.27
N ALA A 15 19.41 -10.73 4.34
CA ALA A 15 18.55 -10.44 5.48
C ALA A 15 17.38 -9.51 5.12
N ILE A 16 17.62 -8.44 4.34
CA ILE A 16 16.57 -7.48 3.99
C ILE A 16 15.64 -7.95 2.87
N THR A 17 16.02 -8.99 2.13
CA THR A 17 15.17 -9.63 1.09
C THR A 17 14.55 -10.95 1.55
N SER A 18 14.88 -11.44 2.74
CA SER A 18 14.36 -12.70 3.24
C SER A 18 12.85 -12.61 3.49
N THR A 19 12.12 -13.59 2.95
CA THR A 19 10.70 -13.85 3.23
C THR A 19 10.51 -15.02 4.18
N GLN A 20 11.60 -15.62 4.67
CA GLN A 20 11.53 -16.73 5.62
C GLN A 20 11.04 -16.24 6.99
N LEU A 21 10.11 -16.99 7.57
CA LEU A 21 9.56 -16.71 8.90
C LEU A 21 10.20 -17.67 9.91
N ASP A 22 11.00 -17.13 10.82
CA ASP A 22 11.43 -17.86 12.01
C ASP A 22 10.26 -18.04 12.99
N GLU A 23 10.44 -18.91 13.98
CA GLU A 23 9.36 -19.21 14.94
C GLU A 23 8.94 -17.97 15.74
N ALA A 24 9.88 -17.05 16.02
CA ALA A 24 9.57 -15.81 16.69
C ALA A 24 8.68 -14.88 15.84
N ALA A 25 8.93 -14.79 14.53
CA ALA A 25 8.12 -14.03 13.58
C ALA A 25 6.73 -14.67 13.42
N ARG A 26 6.66 -16.00 13.34
CA ARG A 26 5.38 -16.72 13.32
C ARG A 26 4.57 -16.43 14.57
N GLN A 27 5.18 -16.49 15.76
CA GLN A 27 4.50 -16.15 17.01
C GLN A 27 4.02 -14.70 17.05
N ARG A 28 4.81 -13.74 16.54
CA ARG A 28 4.40 -12.34 16.42
C ARG A 28 3.20 -12.15 15.48
N ILE A 29 3.17 -12.86 14.35
CA ILE A 29 2.01 -12.85 13.43
C ILE A 29 0.77 -13.42 14.12
N LEU A 30 0.89 -14.52 14.86
CA LEU A 30 -0.23 -15.18 15.52
C LEU A 30 -0.75 -14.41 16.75
N THR A 31 0.06 -13.52 17.32
CA THR A 31 -0.31 -12.75 18.52
C THR A 31 -0.74 -11.33 18.13
N PRO A 32 -2.05 -11.04 18.04
CA PRO A 32 -2.52 -9.70 17.74
C PRO A 32 -2.15 -8.69 18.84
N ALA A 33 -1.81 -7.47 18.43
CA ALA A 33 -1.49 -6.41 19.39
C ALA A 33 -2.75 -5.87 20.09
N VAL A 34 -3.90 -5.99 19.43
CA VAL A 34 -5.20 -5.54 19.93
C VAL A 34 -6.21 -6.65 19.68
N ILE A 35 -6.98 -7.00 20.70
CA ILE A 35 -8.09 -7.95 20.63
C ILE A 35 -9.37 -7.17 20.89
N GLN A 36 -10.38 -7.37 20.04
CA GLN A 36 -11.71 -6.80 20.16
C GLN A 36 -12.70 -7.92 20.54
N PRO A 37 -12.81 -8.26 21.83
CA PRO A 37 -13.49 -9.48 22.26
C PRO A 37 -15.00 -9.49 22.01
N THR A 38 -15.61 -8.32 21.81
CA THR A 38 -17.06 -8.15 21.64
C THR A 38 -17.46 -7.66 20.25
N GLN A 39 -16.51 -7.45 19.34
CA GLN A 39 -16.82 -6.95 17.99
C GLN A 39 -17.40 -8.09 17.14
N GLU A 40 -18.70 -7.99 16.81
CA GLU A 40 -19.40 -9.02 16.03
C GLU A 40 -19.30 -8.80 14.50
N ALA A 41 -19.01 -7.58 14.07
CA ALA A 41 -18.93 -7.20 12.66
C ALA A 41 -17.55 -6.67 12.27
N VAL A 42 -16.90 -7.33 11.31
CA VAL A 42 -15.54 -7.00 10.84
C VAL A 42 -15.57 -6.65 9.35
N LEU A 43 -15.21 -5.40 9.03
CA LEU A 43 -15.01 -4.94 7.67
C LEU A 43 -13.51 -4.74 7.46
N ALA A 44 -12.90 -5.34 6.44
CA ALA A 44 -11.49 -5.13 6.12
C ALA A 44 -11.27 -5.34 4.61
N VAL A 45 -11.39 -4.25 3.84
CA VAL A 45 -11.33 -4.30 2.36
C VAL A 45 -10.07 -3.65 1.78
N HIS A 46 -9.11 -3.27 2.64
CA HIS A 46 -7.84 -2.70 2.22
C HIS A 46 -6.75 -3.02 3.24
N TRP A 47 -5.99 -4.06 2.93
CA TRP A 47 -4.87 -4.55 3.72
C TRP A 47 -4.00 -5.47 2.86
N HIS A 48 -2.72 -5.58 3.19
CA HIS A 48 -1.67 -6.18 2.37
C HIS A 48 -1.05 -7.40 3.08
N PRO A 49 -1.25 -8.64 2.58
CA PRO A 49 -0.58 -9.82 3.12
C PRO A 49 0.95 -9.77 2.99
N GLU A 50 1.44 -9.12 1.94
CA GLU A 50 2.85 -9.16 1.54
C GLU A 50 3.34 -10.62 1.44
N PHE A 51 4.44 -10.97 2.09
CA PHE A 51 4.98 -12.34 2.05
C PHE A 51 4.42 -13.26 3.16
N VAL A 52 3.52 -12.76 4.02
CA VAL A 52 3.00 -13.54 5.14
C VAL A 52 1.95 -14.54 4.65
N PRO A 53 2.08 -15.85 4.96
CA PRO A 53 1.09 -16.85 4.55
C PRO A 53 -0.31 -16.53 5.05
N MET A 54 -1.29 -16.62 4.14
CA MET A 54 -2.69 -16.28 4.41
C MET A 54 -3.27 -17.06 5.60
N GLU A 55 -2.84 -18.29 5.81
CA GLU A 55 -3.24 -19.20 6.88
C GLU A 55 -2.86 -18.66 8.27
N LEU A 56 -1.68 -18.04 8.40
CA LEU A 56 -1.29 -17.37 9.65
C LEU A 56 -2.11 -16.09 9.87
N ILE A 57 -2.42 -15.38 8.78
CA ILE A 57 -3.23 -14.16 8.82
C ILE A 57 -4.67 -14.49 9.26
N ARG A 58 -5.26 -15.57 8.75
CA ARG A 58 -6.59 -16.05 9.17
C ARG A 58 -6.63 -16.31 10.68
N GLN A 59 -5.65 -17.04 11.21
CA GLN A 59 -5.54 -17.30 12.64
C GLN A 59 -5.40 -16.00 13.44
N ARG A 60 -4.64 -15.01 12.95
CA ARG A 60 -4.53 -13.70 13.59
C ARG A 60 -5.88 -12.97 13.62
N ILE A 61 -6.62 -12.96 12.52
CA ILE A 61 -7.94 -12.31 12.43
C ILE A 61 -8.91 -12.95 13.43
N GLU A 62 -8.98 -14.29 13.46
CA GLU A 62 -9.81 -15.03 14.42
C GLU A 62 -9.43 -14.72 15.87
N ALA A 63 -8.13 -14.67 16.18
CA ALA A 63 -7.63 -14.29 17.50
C ALA A 63 -7.94 -12.82 17.86
N SER A 64 -8.01 -11.94 16.85
CA SER A 64 -8.31 -10.51 17.04
C SER A 64 -9.81 -10.28 17.33
N TYR A 65 -10.70 -11.10 16.76
CA TYR A 65 -12.15 -10.91 16.82
C TYR A 65 -12.89 -12.20 17.19
N PRO A 66 -12.78 -12.69 18.44
CA PRO A 66 -13.36 -13.97 18.83
C PRO A 66 -14.90 -14.02 18.79
N ALA A 67 -15.58 -12.86 18.77
CA ALA A 67 -17.02 -12.75 18.66
C ALA A 67 -17.52 -12.46 17.22
N MET A 68 -16.64 -12.46 16.22
CA MET A 68 -17.00 -12.13 14.83
C MET A 68 -18.05 -13.10 14.28
N ARG A 69 -19.16 -12.54 13.78
CA ARG A 69 -20.27 -13.26 13.14
C ARG A 69 -20.54 -12.78 11.72
N THR A 70 -20.38 -11.48 11.50
CA THR A 70 -20.56 -10.83 10.20
C THR A 70 -19.23 -10.30 9.72
N GLN A 71 -18.84 -10.61 8.49
CA GLN A 71 -17.55 -10.18 7.98
C GLN A 71 -17.56 -9.89 6.48
N LEU A 72 -16.75 -8.91 6.10
CA LEU A 72 -16.31 -8.71 4.72
C LEU A 72 -14.83 -8.37 4.73
N ILE A 73 -14.02 -9.40 4.49
CA ILE A 73 -12.56 -9.32 4.55
C ILE A 73 -12.03 -9.66 3.16
N ILE A 74 -11.40 -8.67 2.52
CA ILE A 74 -10.88 -8.79 1.16
C ILE A 74 -9.45 -8.22 1.16
N PRO A 75 -8.42 -9.06 0.94
CA PRO A 75 -7.04 -8.61 0.84
C PRO A 75 -6.84 -7.85 -0.47
N THR A 76 -5.86 -6.96 -0.44
CA THR A 76 -5.44 -6.19 -1.60
C THR A 76 -3.93 -6.21 -1.64
N GLN A 77 -3.34 -6.22 -2.83
CA GLN A 77 -1.92 -6.03 -3.01
C GLN A 77 -1.72 -5.24 -4.29
N HIS A 78 -0.68 -4.42 -4.33
CA HIS A 78 -0.42 -3.56 -5.47
C HIS A 78 -0.27 -4.35 -6.76
N ASN A 79 -1.28 -4.22 -7.63
CA ASN A 79 -1.39 -4.88 -8.94
C ASN A 79 -1.33 -6.41 -8.90
N GLU A 80 -1.69 -7.01 -7.78
CA GLU A 80 -1.75 -8.47 -7.62
C GLU A 80 -3.11 -8.87 -7.06
N LEU A 81 -3.74 -9.84 -7.74
CA LEU A 81 -5.04 -10.38 -7.35
C LEU A 81 -4.84 -11.36 -6.21
N LEU A 82 -5.50 -11.10 -5.09
CA LEU A 82 -5.43 -11.93 -3.89
C LEU A 82 -6.80 -12.45 -3.50
N GLU A 83 -6.84 -13.70 -3.07
CA GLU A 83 -8.08 -14.39 -2.70
C GLU A 83 -8.21 -14.51 -1.18
N TYR A 84 -9.42 -14.30 -0.69
CA TYR A 84 -9.81 -14.61 0.68
C TYR A 84 -11.25 -15.09 0.73
N GLY A 85 -11.43 -16.40 0.89
CA GLY A 85 -12.75 -17.02 0.87
C GLY A 85 -13.45 -16.76 -0.48
N PRO A 86 -14.68 -16.22 -0.49
CA PRO A 86 -15.44 -16.04 -1.73
C PRO A 86 -15.06 -14.81 -2.55
N TYR A 87 -14.14 -13.97 -2.06
CA TYR A 87 -13.78 -12.71 -2.70
C TYR A 87 -12.31 -12.63 -3.10
N THR A 88 -12.08 -11.91 -4.19
CA THR A 88 -10.77 -11.49 -4.68
C THR A 88 -10.67 -9.98 -4.58
N GLY A 89 -9.49 -9.48 -4.20
CA GLY A 89 -9.17 -8.06 -4.21
C GLY A 89 -7.82 -7.73 -4.83
N VAL A 90 -7.69 -6.49 -5.27
CA VAL A 90 -6.43 -5.90 -5.77
C VAL A 90 -6.45 -4.40 -5.57
N GLU A 91 -5.29 -3.82 -5.27
CA GLU A 91 -5.09 -2.38 -5.33
C GLU A 91 -4.39 -2.05 -6.66
N ALA A 92 -5.14 -1.52 -7.62
CA ALA A 92 -4.63 -1.19 -8.94
C ALA A 92 -4.03 0.22 -8.96
N ASP A 93 -2.77 0.31 -9.40
CA ASP A 93 -2.14 1.57 -9.73
C ASP A 93 -2.62 2.03 -11.12
N CYS A 94 -3.13 3.25 -11.23
CA CYS A 94 -3.66 3.76 -12.48
C CYS A 94 -3.31 5.22 -12.70
N TYR A 95 -3.52 5.71 -13.92
CA TYR A 95 -3.33 7.11 -14.27
C TYR A 95 -4.65 7.86 -14.34
N SER A 96 -4.76 8.94 -13.55
CA SER A 96 -5.86 9.89 -13.69
C SER A 96 -5.48 10.98 -14.68
N ARG A 97 -6.09 10.95 -15.87
CA ARG A 97 -5.90 11.97 -16.91
C ARG A 97 -6.34 13.36 -16.46
N GLY A 98 -7.45 13.45 -15.70
CA GLY A 98 -8.01 14.72 -15.25
C GLY A 98 -7.07 15.51 -14.33
N PHE A 99 -6.22 14.81 -13.57
CA PHE A 99 -5.30 15.41 -12.61
C PHE A 99 -3.83 15.22 -12.98
N ASN A 100 -3.58 14.57 -14.11
CA ASN A 100 -2.26 14.24 -14.62
C ASN A 100 -1.34 13.60 -13.54
N GLN A 101 -1.87 12.63 -12.80
CA GLN A 101 -1.12 11.96 -11.73
C GLN A 101 -1.48 10.48 -11.62
N LYS A 102 -0.56 9.72 -11.03
CA LYS A 102 -0.83 8.36 -10.56
C LYS A 102 -1.85 8.41 -9.42
N VAL A 103 -2.86 7.55 -9.49
CA VAL A 103 -3.83 7.31 -8.42
C VAL A 103 -3.93 5.80 -8.19
N GLN A 104 -4.67 5.40 -7.14
CA GLN A 104 -4.89 4.00 -6.81
C GLN A 104 -6.39 3.77 -6.62
N ILE A 105 -6.85 2.57 -6.98
CA ILE A 105 -8.23 2.12 -6.76
C ILE A 105 -8.21 0.68 -6.25
N LEU A 106 -9.15 0.33 -5.39
CA LEU A 106 -9.39 -1.04 -4.97
C LEU A 106 -10.45 -1.66 -5.87
N LEU A 107 -10.19 -2.86 -6.36
CA LEU A 107 -11.14 -3.65 -7.13
C LEU A 107 -11.45 -4.90 -6.33
N HIS A 108 -12.74 -5.15 -6.07
CA HIS A 108 -13.21 -6.31 -5.31
C HIS A 108 -14.27 -7.05 -6.12
N PHE A 109 -14.24 -8.38 -6.13
CA PHE A 109 -15.24 -9.19 -6.83
C PHE A 109 -15.25 -10.63 -6.33
N ARG A 110 -16.24 -11.41 -6.78
CA ARG A 110 -16.34 -12.83 -6.48
C ARG A 110 -15.18 -13.61 -7.08
N THR A 111 -14.51 -14.43 -6.28
CA THR A 111 -13.38 -15.26 -6.71
C THR A 111 -13.74 -16.14 -7.92
N GLU A 112 -14.99 -16.60 -8.00
CA GLU A 112 -15.46 -17.43 -9.13
C GLU A 112 -15.35 -16.75 -10.51
N ARG A 113 -15.35 -15.40 -10.56
CA ARG A 113 -15.22 -14.61 -11.79
C ARG A 113 -13.75 -14.36 -12.17
N LEU A 114 -12.79 -14.76 -11.33
CA LEU A 114 -11.35 -14.62 -11.60
C LEU A 114 -10.90 -15.38 -12.86
N LYS A 115 -11.61 -16.46 -13.21
CA LYS A 115 -11.38 -17.22 -14.44
C LYS A 115 -11.66 -16.38 -15.70
N ASP A 116 -12.55 -15.40 -15.61
CA ASP A 116 -13.00 -14.56 -16.72
C ASP A 116 -12.20 -13.23 -16.79
N ALA A 117 -11.38 -12.93 -15.76
CA ALA A 117 -10.63 -11.68 -15.61
C ALA A 117 -9.33 -11.60 -16.45
N GLY A 118 -9.34 -12.11 -17.68
CA GLY A 118 -8.13 -12.22 -18.53
C GLY A 118 -7.52 -10.87 -18.91
N VAL A 119 -8.36 -9.88 -19.26
CA VAL A 119 -7.91 -8.53 -19.60
C VAL A 119 -7.41 -7.82 -18.35
N LEU A 120 -8.18 -7.84 -17.25
CA LEU A 120 -7.74 -7.30 -15.97
C LEU A 120 -6.38 -7.84 -15.52
N LYS A 121 -6.16 -9.17 -15.57
CA LYS A 121 -4.86 -9.79 -15.24
C LYS A 121 -3.72 -9.21 -16.07
N SER A 122 -3.95 -9.01 -17.37
CA SER A 122 -2.97 -8.44 -18.29
C SER A 122 -2.66 -6.97 -17.97
N MET A 123 -3.68 -6.17 -17.63
CA MET A 123 -3.52 -4.78 -17.21
C MET A 123 -2.69 -4.65 -15.93
N LEU A 124 -2.99 -5.50 -14.95
CA LEU A 124 -2.28 -5.55 -13.67
C LEU A 124 -0.83 -6.01 -13.86
N ALA A 125 -0.58 -7.06 -14.64
CA ALA A 125 0.76 -7.55 -14.92
C ALA A 125 1.64 -6.50 -15.64
N HIS A 126 1.07 -5.76 -16.60
CA HIS A 126 1.75 -4.65 -17.26
C HIS A 126 2.18 -3.58 -16.25
N THR A 127 1.25 -3.20 -15.38
CA THR A 127 1.47 -2.17 -14.35
C THR A 127 2.49 -2.63 -13.30
N LEU A 128 2.42 -3.88 -12.88
CA LEU A 128 3.36 -4.49 -11.93
C LEU A 128 4.79 -4.49 -12.50
N SER A 129 4.95 -4.92 -13.76
CA SER A 129 6.24 -4.96 -14.43
C SER A 129 6.90 -3.58 -14.44
N TYR A 130 6.11 -2.55 -14.74
CA TYR A 130 6.57 -1.19 -14.75
C TYR A 130 6.89 -0.66 -13.34
N ARG A 131 6.10 -1.02 -12.32
CA ARG A 131 6.40 -0.66 -10.93
C ARG A 131 7.74 -1.22 -10.47
N SER A 132 8.11 -2.43 -10.87
CA SER A 132 9.41 -3.03 -10.56
C SER A 132 10.59 -2.32 -11.24
N SER A 133 10.36 -1.63 -12.37
CA SER A 133 11.40 -0.83 -13.03
C SER A 133 11.86 0.39 -12.21
N GLN A 134 10.99 0.91 -11.32
CA GLN A 134 11.27 2.12 -10.52
C GLN A 134 12.53 2.02 -9.67
N LEU A 135 12.83 0.84 -9.11
CA LEU A 135 14.05 0.64 -8.33
C LEU A 135 15.29 0.80 -9.22
N PHE A 136 15.24 0.28 -10.45
CA PHE A 136 16.36 0.34 -11.38
C PHE A 136 16.59 1.77 -11.88
N ASP A 137 15.53 2.51 -12.20
CA ASP A 137 15.65 3.93 -12.56
C ASP A 137 16.21 4.76 -11.40
N TYR A 138 15.79 4.44 -10.17
CA TYR A 138 16.29 5.11 -8.98
C TYR A 138 17.77 4.80 -8.74
N LEU A 139 18.18 3.53 -8.81
CA LEU A 139 19.59 3.15 -8.70
C LEU A 139 20.43 3.78 -9.80
N LYS A 140 19.95 3.74 -11.06
CA LYS A 140 20.62 4.37 -12.20
C LYS A 140 20.80 5.88 -12.02
N ALA A 141 19.81 6.58 -11.47
CA ALA A 141 19.94 8.01 -11.19
C ALA A 141 21.01 8.33 -10.14
N VAL A 142 21.27 7.41 -9.21
CA VAL A 142 22.31 7.58 -8.18
C VAL A 142 23.68 7.14 -8.68
N THR A 143 23.75 6.07 -9.48
CA THR A 143 25.01 5.44 -9.90
C THR A 143 25.51 5.90 -11.26
N GLY A 144 24.64 6.45 -12.11
CA GLY A 144 24.94 6.84 -13.49
C GLY A 144 25.78 8.12 -13.64
N GLU A 145 26.12 8.43 -14.89
CA GLU A 145 27.00 9.57 -15.24
C GLU A 145 26.26 10.91 -15.30
N ASP A 146 24.93 10.91 -15.42
CA ASP A 146 24.12 12.13 -15.42
C ASP A 146 23.83 12.60 -13.99
N ASP A 147 24.60 13.59 -13.55
CA ASP A 147 24.53 14.13 -12.21
C ASP A 147 23.46 15.22 -12.01
N ALA A 148 22.63 15.54 -13.01
CA ALA A 148 21.64 16.60 -12.87
C ALA A 148 20.67 16.36 -11.69
N ILE A 149 20.18 15.12 -11.55
CA ILE A 149 19.29 14.70 -10.47
C ILE A 149 20.02 14.74 -9.12
N MET A 150 21.23 14.19 -9.06
CA MET A 150 22.04 14.12 -7.84
C MET A 150 22.42 15.51 -7.34
N ALA A 151 22.82 16.41 -8.24
CA ALA A 151 23.14 17.80 -7.93
C ALA A 151 21.90 18.58 -7.47
N ALA A 152 20.73 18.35 -8.08
CA ALA A 152 19.47 18.96 -7.64
C ALA A 152 19.08 18.50 -6.24
N ALA A 153 19.12 17.20 -5.96
CA ALA A 153 18.85 16.65 -4.63
C ALA A 153 19.85 17.18 -3.60
N ALA A 154 21.15 17.27 -3.93
CA ALA A 154 22.16 17.75 -3.00
C ALA A 154 21.95 19.21 -2.61
N ARG A 155 21.56 20.07 -3.57
CA ARG A 155 21.18 21.46 -3.31
C ARG A 155 19.94 21.55 -2.42
N GLU A 156 18.92 20.73 -2.67
CA GLU A 156 17.68 20.73 -1.89
C GLU A 156 17.92 20.32 -0.43
N THR A 157 18.81 19.35 -0.20
CA THR A 157 19.03 18.78 1.14
C THR A 157 20.25 19.35 1.87
N GLY A 158 21.03 20.22 1.24
CA GLY A 158 22.29 20.72 1.79
C GLY A 158 23.32 19.60 2.00
N SER A 159 23.37 18.63 1.08
CA SER A 159 24.28 17.50 1.14
C SER A 159 25.65 17.87 0.58
N GLU A 160 26.70 17.55 1.35
CA GLU A 160 28.09 17.74 0.95
C GLU A 160 28.57 16.61 0.01
N GLU A 161 29.65 16.87 -0.72
CA GLU A 161 30.22 15.94 -1.71
C GLU A 161 30.52 14.56 -1.13
N ASP A 162 31.07 14.49 0.09
CA ASP A 162 31.35 13.23 0.77
C ASP A 162 30.10 12.38 1.01
N LEU A 163 28.97 13.02 1.38
CA LEU A 163 27.70 12.32 1.60
C LEU A 163 27.13 11.80 0.28
N VAL A 164 27.24 12.59 -0.78
CA VAL A 164 26.81 12.22 -2.14
C VAL A 164 27.66 11.05 -2.66
N GLY A 165 28.98 11.10 -2.48
CA GLY A 165 29.90 10.02 -2.83
C GLY A 165 29.59 8.73 -2.07
N LEU A 166 29.31 8.84 -0.76
CA LEU A 166 28.92 7.69 0.06
C LEU A 166 27.58 7.07 -0.40
N ALA A 167 26.58 7.90 -0.72
CA ALA A 167 25.31 7.42 -1.27
C ALA A 167 25.53 6.66 -2.59
N ARG A 168 26.40 7.18 -3.47
CA ARG A 168 26.77 6.50 -4.73
C ARG A 168 27.41 5.14 -4.47
N ILE A 169 28.39 5.07 -3.56
CA ILE A 169 29.07 3.81 -3.22
C ILE A 169 28.07 2.75 -2.76
N LEU A 170 27.18 3.10 -1.81
CA LEU A 170 26.17 2.18 -1.29
C LEU A 170 25.18 1.72 -2.37
N CYS A 171 24.76 2.62 -3.26
CA CYS A 171 23.87 2.28 -4.36
C CYS A 171 24.54 1.46 -5.46
N VAL A 172 25.85 1.64 -5.72
CA VAL A 172 26.61 0.77 -6.63
C VAL A 172 26.64 -0.66 -6.11
N LYS A 173 26.97 -0.84 -4.82
CA LYS A 173 26.94 -2.16 -4.17
C LYS A 173 25.56 -2.80 -4.27
N LEU A 174 24.52 -2.06 -3.90
CA LEU A 174 23.14 -2.55 -3.96
C LEU A 174 22.72 -2.89 -5.39
N SER A 175 23.11 -2.11 -6.39
CA SER A 175 22.80 -2.38 -7.80
C SER A 175 23.43 -3.68 -8.26
N ALA A 176 24.68 -3.95 -7.88
CA ALA A 176 25.35 -5.20 -8.23
C ALA A 176 24.72 -6.42 -7.53
N LEU A 177 24.34 -6.29 -6.26
CA LEU A 177 23.64 -7.34 -5.51
C LEU A 177 22.25 -7.66 -6.10
N VAL A 178 21.49 -6.61 -6.47
CA VAL A 178 20.18 -6.75 -7.12
C VAL A 178 20.30 -7.49 -8.46
N GLU A 179 21.28 -7.13 -9.28
CA GLU A 179 21.49 -7.78 -10.58
C GLU A 179 21.90 -9.26 -10.42
N ALA A 180 22.78 -9.56 -9.45
CA ALA A 180 23.20 -10.93 -9.16
C ALA A 180 22.04 -11.84 -8.70
N GLN A 181 21.05 -11.28 -8.00
CA GLN A 181 19.92 -12.03 -7.44
C GLN A 181 18.63 -11.93 -8.27
N ARG A 182 18.69 -11.27 -9.43
CA ARG A 182 17.52 -10.97 -10.28
C ARG A 182 16.76 -12.21 -10.75
N ALA A 183 17.48 -13.30 -10.99
CA ALA A 183 16.89 -14.57 -11.44
C ALA A 183 16.34 -15.44 -10.29
N VAL A 184 16.67 -15.11 -9.04
CA VAL A 184 16.35 -15.92 -7.86
C VAL A 184 15.17 -15.32 -7.08
N LEU A 185 15.18 -14.00 -6.89
CA LEU A 185 14.16 -13.32 -6.10
C LEU A 185 12.88 -13.04 -6.92
N PRO A 186 11.70 -13.06 -6.28
CA PRO A 186 10.47 -12.68 -6.95
C PRO A 186 10.51 -11.20 -7.36
N GLN A 187 9.81 -10.88 -8.45
CA GLN A 187 9.81 -9.54 -9.04
C GLN A 187 9.35 -8.44 -8.07
N ASP A 188 8.52 -8.79 -7.09
CA ASP A 188 7.99 -7.88 -6.10
C ASP A 188 8.98 -7.59 -4.95
N ALA A 189 10.08 -8.34 -4.83
CA ALA A 189 11.16 -8.03 -3.89
C ALA A 189 11.87 -6.71 -4.29
N PHE A 190 11.90 -6.39 -5.58
CA PHE A 190 12.61 -5.25 -6.15
C PHE A 190 11.82 -3.94 -6.02
N LYS A 191 11.73 -3.43 -4.79
CA LYS A 191 11.02 -2.19 -4.45
C LYS A 191 12.01 -1.12 -3.97
N ASN A 192 11.65 0.16 -4.16
CA ASN A 192 12.40 1.32 -3.64
C ASN A 192 12.70 1.27 -2.13
N LYS A 193 11.99 0.46 -1.35
CA LYS A 193 12.25 0.23 0.09
C LYS A 193 13.60 -0.49 0.31
N LEU A 194 14.13 -1.23 -0.69
CA LEU A 194 15.44 -1.87 -0.60
C LEU A 194 16.57 -0.88 -0.38
N VAL A 195 16.59 0.26 -1.11
CA VAL A 195 17.62 1.30 -0.91
C VAL A 195 17.63 1.79 0.53
N ARG A 196 16.44 2.09 1.07
CA ARG A 196 16.30 2.54 2.46
C ARG A 196 16.79 1.47 3.44
N ASN A 197 16.30 0.24 3.31
CA ASN A 197 16.63 -0.85 4.23
C ASN A 197 18.13 -1.21 4.18
N PHE A 198 18.73 -1.20 2.98
CA PHE A 198 20.16 -1.45 2.81
C PHE A 198 20.99 -0.36 3.50
N VAL A 199 20.67 0.92 3.29
CA VAL A 199 21.35 2.04 3.94
C VAL A 199 21.16 2.03 5.47
N ASP A 200 19.97 1.66 5.96
CA ASP A 200 19.72 1.50 7.40
C ASP A 200 20.56 0.37 8.03
N GLY A 201 20.93 -0.66 7.26
CA GLY A 201 21.81 -1.73 7.72
C GLY A 201 23.21 -1.26 8.14
N PHE A 202 23.66 -0.10 7.64
CA PHE A 202 24.98 0.46 7.97
C PHE A 202 24.97 1.40 9.19
N ARG A 203 23.87 1.47 9.97
CA ARG A 203 23.78 2.35 11.15
C ARG A 203 24.89 2.12 12.17
N THR A 204 25.24 0.86 12.41
CA THR A 204 26.31 0.49 13.36
C THR A 204 27.67 1.00 12.91
N GLU A 205 27.96 0.99 11.61
CA GLU A 205 29.26 1.38 11.05
C GLU A 205 29.36 2.90 10.81
N LEU A 206 28.32 3.50 10.21
CA LEU A 206 28.33 4.89 9.77
C LEU A 206 27.78 5.87 10.81
N GLY A 207 27.08 5.36 11.82
CA GLY A 207 26.40 6.13 12.85
C GLY A 207 25.04 6.70 12.41
N GLU A 208 24.17 6.88 13.40
CA GLU A 208 22.80 7.40 13.25
C GLU A 208 22.69 8.67 12.40
N ARG A 209 23.53 9.67 12.70
CA ARG A 209 23.48 10.98 12.04
C ARG A 209 23.77 10.88 10.54
N THR A 210 24.77 10.10 10.17
CA THR A 210 25.19 9.91 8.77
C THR A 210 24.11 9.19 7.99
N VAL A 211 23.60 8.08 8.53
CA VAL A 211 22.51 7.33 7.89
C VAL A 211 21.27 8.19 7.72
N ASN A 212 20.87 8.97 8.73
CA ASN A 212 19.71 9.86 8.60
C ASN A 212 19.91 10.91 7.50
N ARG A 213 21.10 11.51 7.36
CA ARG A 213 21.41 12.43 6.24
C ARG A 213 21.36 11.71 4.88
N LEU A 214 21.92 10.51 4.78
CA LEU A 214 21.85 9.68 3.57
C LEU A 214 20.39 9.41 3.17
N GLN A 215 19.55 9.00 4.12
CA GLN A 215 18.14 8.72 3.87
C GLN A 215 17.39 9.97 3.37
N VAL A 216 17.67 11.14 3.93
CA VAL A 216 17.07 12.41 3.47
C VAL A 216 17.48 12.73 2.03
N PHE A 217 18.78 12.64 1.72
CA PHE A 217 19.30 12.87 0.38
C PHE A 217 18.73 11.89 -0.64
N LEU A 218 18.80 10.59 -0.36
CA LEU A 218 18.28 9.52 -1.20
C LEU A 218 16.75 9.65 -1.40
N LYS A 219 16.01 10.08 -0.37
CA LYS A 219 14.58 10.39 -0.51
C LYS A 219 14.35 11.53 -1.50
N ALA A 220 15.17 12.59 -1.51
CA ALA A 220 15.05 13.67 -2.48
C ALA A 220 15.33 13.19 -3.90
N VAL A 221 16.40 12.40 -4.11
CA VAL A 221 16.69 11.77 -5.41
C VAL A 221 15.50 10.94 -5.90
N LYS A 222 14.94 10.09 -5.04
CA LYS A 222 13.76 9.28 -5.36
C LYS A 222 12.56 10.14 -5.79
N GLN A 223 12.34 11.29 -5.18
CA GLN A 223 11.23 12.17 -5.58
C GLN A 223 11.47 12.76 -6.97
N LEU A 224 12.68 13.23 -7.25
CA LEU A 224 13.04 13.75 -8.58
C LEU A 224 12.87 12.67 -9.66
N VAL A 225 13.35 11.45 -9.43
CA VAL A 225 13.16 10.31 -10.35
C VAL A 225 11.66 10.04 -10.57
N LYS A 226 10.85 10.08 -9.51
CA LYS A 226 9.40 9.89 -9.62
C LYS A 226 8.70 10.97 -10.44
N THR A 227 9.16 12.22 -10.42
CA THR A 227 8.56 13.29 -11.22
C THR A 227 8.76 13.10 -12.73
N GLN A 228 9.83 12.40 -13.12
CA GLN A 228 10.14 12.10 -14.51
C GLN A 228 9.52 10.79 -14.98
N PHE A 229 8.87 10.05 -14.07
CA PHE A 229 8.37 8.72 -14.34
C PHE A 229 7.19 8.78 -15.32
N PRO A 230 7.31 8.20 -16.53
CA PRO A 230 6.28 8.33 -17.55
C PRO A 230 4.97 7.71 -17.08
N LEU A 231 3.92 8.54 -17.04
CA LEU A 231 2.59 8.12 -16.60
C LEU A 231 1.85 7.29 -17.67
N THR A 232 2.34 7.30 -18.92
CA THR A 232 1.77 6.59 -20.07
C THR A 232 1.79 5.08 -19.94
N TYR A 233 2.57 4.54 -19.01
CA TYR A 233 2.64 3.10 -18.72
C TYR A 233 1.51 2.61 -17.82
N PHE A 234 0.79 3.50 -17.15
CA PHE A 234 -0.38 3.13 -16.36
C PHE A 234 -1.62 3.22 -17.26
N TYR A 235 -2.45 2.18 -17.21
CA TYR A 235 -3.81 2.28 -17.74
C TYR A 235 -4.57 3.39 -17.00
N ARG A 236 -5.50 4.01 -17.71
CA ARG A 236 -6.33 5.08 -17.16
C ARG A 236 -7.25 4.51 -16.09
N THR A 237 -7.55 5.32 -15.08
CA THR A 237 -8.54 4.96 -14.05
C THR A 237 -9.88 4.53 -14.67
N SER A 238 -10.32 5.19 -15.75
CA SER A 238 -11.55 4.83 -16.46
C SER A 238 -11.48 3.45 -17.14
N GLU A 239 -10.33 3.06 -17.68
CA GLU A 239 -10.14 1.77 -18.35
C GLU A 239 -10.19 0.63 -17.33
N PHE A 240 -9.56 0.81 -16.16
CA PHE A 240 -9.70 -0.15 -15.07
C PHE A 240 -11.15 -0.25 -14.56
N ILE A 241 -11.85 0.88 -14.41
CA ILE A 241 -13.25 0.87 -13.96
C ILE A 241 -14.12 0.13 -14.96
N GLU A 242 -13.97 0.40 -16.26
CA GLU A 242 -14.75 -0.26 -17.31
C GLU A 242 -14.57 -1.78 -17.29
N GLU A 243 -13.31 -2.25 -17.28
CA GLU A 243 -12.98 -3.68 -17.18
C GLU A 243 -13.54 -4.29 -15.87
N ALA A 244 -13.35 -3.61 -14.74
CA ALA A 244 -13.84 -4.05 -13.45
C ALA A 244 -15.36 -4.17 -13.43
N ARG A 245 -16.09 -3.21 -14.02
CA ARG A 245 -17.56 -3.28 -14.13
C ARG A 245 -18.03 -4.45 -15.00
N GLY A 246 -17.30 -4.80 -16.06
CA GLY A 246 -17.58 -5.99 -16.88
C GLY A 246 -17.54 -7.30 -16.08
N LEU A 247 -16.72 -7.36 -15.03
CA LEU A 247 -16.61 -8.49 -14.10
C LEU A 247 -17.55 -8.39 -12.90
N GLY A 248 -18.39 -7.35 -12.86
CA GLY A 248 -19.24 -7.01 -11.71
C GLY A 248 -18.44 -6.72 -10.45
N CYS A 249 -17.25 -6.13 -10.60
CA CYS A 249 -16.45 -5.67 -9.46
C CYS A 249 -17.10 -4.47 -8.78
N GLY A 250 -16.92 -4.41 -7.46
CA GLY A 250 -16.98 -3.19 -6.70
C GLY A 250 -15.66 -2.40 -6.84
N VAL A 251 -15.76 -1.07 -6.89
CA VAL A 251 -14.63 -0.16 -7.03
C VAL A 251 -14.59 0.80 -5.85
N VAL A 252 -13.48 0.90 -5.14
CA VAL A 252 -13.32 1.80 -3.99
C VAL A 252 -12.10 2.69 -4.21
N ILE A 253 -12.20 3.97 -3.84
CA ILE A 253 -11.02 4.86 -3.80
C ILE A 253 -10.36 4.75 -2.42
N PRO A 254 -9.14 4.20 -2.30
CA PRO A 254 -8.40 4.16 -1.06
C PRO A 254 -7.76 5.52 -0.74
N HIS A 255 -7.64 5.82 0.56
CA HIS A 255 -6.95 7.01 1.11
C HIS A 255 -6.92 8.24 0.17
N PRO A 256 -8.09 8.81 -0.18
CA PRO A 256 -8.21 9.85 -1.21
C PRO A 256 -7.42 11.13 -0.90
N GLU A 257 -6.98 11.35 0.34
CA GLU A 257 -5.99 12.38 0.71
C GLU A 257 -4.70 12.32 -0.10
N GLN A 258 -4.26 11.13 -0.48
CA GLN A 258 -2.98 10.94 -1.16
C GLN A 258 -3.08 11.35 -2.64
N PHE A 259 -4.30 11.42 -3.17
CA PHE A 259 -4.58 11.67 -4.58
C PHE A 259 -5.53 12.83 -4.78
N TRP A 260 -5.58 13.78 -3.85
CA TRP A 260 -6.32 15.02 -4.09
C TRP A 260 -5.89 15.58 -5.45
N PRO A 261 -6.81 15.92 -6.37
CA PRO A 261 -8.25 16.16 -6.19
C PRO A 261 -9.20 15.04 -6.70
N ILE A 262 -8.86 13.76 -6.51
CA ILE A 262 -9.66 12.60 -6.99
C ILE A 262 -11.15 12.63 -6.64
N LEU A 263 -11.52 13.28 -5.54
CA LEU A 263 -12.92 13.42 -5.09
C LEU A 263 -13.77 14.31 -6.01
N LEU A 264 -13.13 15.12 -6.84
CA LEU A 264 -13.77 15.92 -7.89
C LEU A 264 -13.98 15.12 -9.18
N ALA A 265 -13.29 13.98 -9.35
CA ALA A 265 -13.60 13.08 -10.44
C ALA A 265 -14.91 12.36 -10.13
N GLU A 266 -15.91 12.54 -10.98
CA GLU A 266 -17.17 11.82 -10.92
C GLU A 266 -17.02 10.38 -11.46
N TYR A 267 -16.04 9.66 -10.92
CA TYR A 267 -15.80 8.26 -11.27
C TYR A 267 -16.95 7.36 -10.79
N ASP A 268 -17.24 6.34 -11.58
CA ASP A 268 -18.20 5.31 -11.23
C ASP A 268 -17.65 4.33 -10.20
N VAL A 269 -17.58 4.77 -8.94
CA VAL A 269 -17.09 3.98 -7.80
C VAL A 269 -18.21 3.60 -6.84
N ASP A 270 -18.02 2.56 -6.04
CA ASP A 270 -18.97 2.13 -5.01
C ASP A 270 -18.82 2.89 -3.71
N GLY A 271 -17.63 3.42 -3.44
CA GLY A 271 -17.38 4.20 -2.24
C GLY A 271 -15.96 4.73 -2.14
N TYR A 272 -15.68 5.32 -0.98
CA TYR A 272 -14.41 5.95 -0.66
C TYR A 272 -13.97 5.50 0.72
N GLU A 273 -12.68 5.27 0.89
CA GLU A 273 -12.10 5.22 2.21
C GLU A 273 -12.09 6.63 2.80
N VAL A 274 -12.74 6.79 3.94
CA VAL A 274 -12.84 8.10 4.60
C VAL A 274 -11.99 8.20 5.85
N TRP A 275 -11.51 7.08 6.37
CA TRP A 275 -10.74 7.09 7.61
C TRP A 275 -9.27 7.40 7.36
N ASN A 276 -8.80 8.47 7.99
CA ASN A 276 -7.39 8.81 8.08
C ASN A 276 -6.93 8.75 9.55
N PRO A 277 -6.09 7.78 9.94
CA PRO A 277 -5.65 7.63 11.32
C PRO A 277 -4.75 8.77 11.82
N GLN A 278 -4.24 9.62 10.92
CA GLN A 278 -3.40 10.77 11.24
C GLN A 278 -4.21 12.08 11.31
N SER A 279 -5.47 12.10 10.89
CA SER A 279 -6.29 13.31 10.84
C SER A 279 -7.78 13.02 10.99
N GLN A 280 -8.29 13.23 12.20
CA GLN A 280 -9.73 13.23 12.48
C GLN A 280 -10.47 14.29 11.65
N ARG A 281 -9.91 15.50 11.52
CA ARG A 281 -10.49 16.57 10.71
C ARG A 281 -10.69 16.12 9.26
N TYR A 282 -9.72 15.40 8.69
CA TYR A 282 -9.82 14.89 7.33
C TYR A 282 -10.89 13.80 7.22
N THR A 283 -10.94 12.91 8.21
CA THR A 283 -11.98 11.87 8.31
C THR A 283 -13.39 12.48 8.30
N GLU A 284 -13.63 13.47 9.16
CA GLU A 284 -14.91 14.16 9.22
C GLU A 284 -15.26 14.92 7.93
N PHE A 285 -14.26 15.52 7.29
CA PHE A 285 -14.43 16.21 6.01
C PHE A 285 -14.88 15.23 4.92
N LEU A 286 -14.23 14.08 4.79
CA LEU A 286 -14.57 13.08 3.78
C LEU A 286 -15.96 12.48 3.98
N ILE A 287 -16.35 12.20 5.23
CA ILE A 287 -17.72 11.75 5.56
C ILE A 287 -18.74 12.79 5.09
N ASN A 288 -18.50 14.08 5.37
CA ASN A 288 -19.38 15.15 4.94
C ASN A 288 -19.44 15.29 3.41
N VAL A 289 -18.30 15.21 2.71
CA VAL A 289 -18.25 15.25 1.24
C VAL A 289 -19.08 14.12 0.64
N LEU A 290 -18.96 12.91 1.19
CA LEU A 290 -19.69 11.75 0.71
C LEU A 290 -21.19 11.85 1.00
N HIS A 291 -21.55 12.34 2.19
CA HIS A 291 -22.94 12.64 2.54
C HIS A 291 -23.57 13.62 1.55
N GLU A 292 -22.89 14.73 1.25
CA GLU A 292 -23.35 15.73 0.29
C GLU A 292 -23.45 15.17 -1.14
N LYS A 293 -22.48 14.36 -1.57
CA LYS A 293 -22.56 13.66 -2.87
C LYS A 293 -23.81 12.77 -2.93
N ASN A 294 -24.08 11.99 -1.89
CA ASN A 294 -25.25 11.13 -1.83
C ASN A 294 -26.57 11.89 -1.79
N ARG A 295 -26.64 13.05 -1.13
CA ARG A 295 -27.85 13.91 -1.11
C ARG A 295 -28.22 14.48 -2.48
N ARG A 296 -27.22 14.69 -3.34
CA ARG A 296 -27.41 15.26 -4.68
C ARG A 296 -27.70 14.20 -5.75
N ARG A 297 -27.61 12.92 -5.40
CA ARG A 297 -27.88 11.82 -6.34
C ARG A 297 -29.36 11.74 -6.69
N GLY A 298 -29.64 11.40 -7.95
CA GLY A 298 -30.99 11.20 -8.44
C GLY A 298 -31.68 9.98 -7.81
N ALA A 299 -33.01 9.94 -7.91
CA ALA A 299 -33.77 8.75 -7.52
C ALA A 299 -33.33 7.54 -8.38
N GLY A 300 -32.98 6.43 -7.72
CA GLY A 300 -32.52 5.20 -8.37
C GLY A 300 -31.00 5.09 -8.54
N GLU A 301 -30.24 6.14 -8.25
CA GLU A 301 -28.78 6.05 -8.21
C GLU A 301 -28.29 5.36 -6.93
N ARG A 302 -27.36 4.40 -7.06
CA ARG A 302 -26.77 3.69 -5.91
C ARG A 302 -26.06 4.68 -4.98
N ARG A 303 -26.24 4.60 -3.67
CA ARG A 303 -25.45 5.44 -2.76
C ARG A 303 -23.98 5.05 -2.81
N LYS A 304 -23.08 6.01 -2.58
CA LYS A 304 -21.67 5.73 -2.35
C LYS A 304 -21.47 5.34 -0.88
N LEU A 305 -20.71 4.29 -0.63
CA LEU A 305 -20.45 3.72 0.70
C LEU A 305 -19.21 4.34 1.36
N VAL A 306 -19.23 4.39 2.69
CA VAL A 306 -18.05 4.69 3.50
C VAL A 306 -17.28 3.42 3.77
N PHE A 307 -15.99 3.45 3.45
CA PHE A 307 -15.04 2.45 3.87
C PHE A 307 -14.04 3.04 4.86
N MET A 308 -13.44 2.18 5.68
CA MET A 308 -12.34 2.53 6.58
C MET A 308 -11.18 1.58 6.32
N GLY A 309 -10.33 1.86 5.34
CA GLY A 309 -9.14 1.04 5.11
C GLY A 309 -8.20 1.14 6.28
N ASP A 310 -7.84 0.01 6.89
CA ASP A 310 -6.77 -0.01 7.89
C ASP A 310 -5.38 0.04 7.23
N ASP A 311 -5.27 -0.32 5.95
CA ASP A 311 -4.01 -0.32 5.18
C ASP A 311 -2.89 -0.99 5.99
N THR A 312 -3.25 -2.13 6.60
CA THR A 312 -2.34 -2.96 7.38
C THR A 312 -1.38 -3.69 6.44
N HIS A 313 -0.09 -3.64 6.74
CA HIS A 313 0.95 -4.39 6.03
C HIS A 313 1.46 -5.51 6.93
N MET A 314 1.21 -6.77 6.56
CA MET A 314 1.51 -7.91 7.43
C MET A 314 3.01 -8.19 7.59
N GLY A 315 3.85 -7.79 6.64
CA GLY A 315 5.30 -7.88 6.76
C GLY A 315 5.85 -7.01 7.91
N GLU A 316 5.17 -5.94 8.32
CA GLU A 316 5.57 -5.15 9.49
C GLU A 316 5.34 -5.90 10.82
N LYS A 317 4.57 -7.00 10.81
CA LYS A 317 4.32 -7.88 11.97
C LYS A 317 5.41 -8.93 12.16
N THR A 318 6.26 -9.15 11.15
CA THR A 318 7.37 -10.11 11.24
C THR A 318 8.60 -9.49 11.92
N LEU A 319 8.71 -8.16 11.89
CA LEU A 319 9.85 -7.42 12.44
C LEU A 319 9.90 -7.50 13.97
N ALA A 320 11.12 -7.50 14.50
CA ALA A 320 11.32 -7.38 15.94
C ALA A 320 10.85 -6.00 16.45
N PRO A 321 10.44 -5.90 17.73
CA PRO A 321 10.08 -4.62 18.33
C PRO A 321 11.20 -3.59 18.16
N GLY A 322 10.85 -2.38 17.70
CA GLY A 322 11.80 -1.30 17.44
C GLY A 322 12.37 -1.25 16.01
N ASN A 323 12.24 -2.32 15.22
CA ASN A 323 12.79 -2.36 13.85
C ASN A 323 11.77 -1.99 12.76
N GLY A 324 10.48 -1.89 13.11
CA GLY A 324 9.39 -1.53 12.20
C GLY A 324 8.98 -0.06 12.28
N ASN A 325 8.16 0.39 11.33
CA ASN A 325 7.53 1.71 11.44
C ASN A 325 6.39 1.64 12.47
N SER A 326 6.55 2.29 13.63
CA SER A 326 5.59 2.23 14.73
C SER A 326 4.16 2.63 14.36
N SER A 327 3.95 3.48 13.35
CA SER A 327 2.61 3.81 12.85
C SER A 327 1.99 2.69 12.00
N LYS A 328 2.81 1.96 11.22
CA LYS A 328 2.36 0.81 10.43
C LYS A 328 2.19 -0.44 11.28
N THR A 329 3.12 -0.70 12.20
CA THR A 329 3.08 -1.86 13.09
C THR A 329 1.86 -1.87 14.01
N ARG A 330 1.21 -0.72 14.26
CA ARG A 330 0.00 -0.62 15.09
C ARG A 330 -1.32 -0.85 14.36
N ARG A 331 -1.33 -0.80 13.02
CA ARG A 331 -2.54 -1.06 12.23
C ARG A 331 -2.87 -2.55 12.26
N GLU A 332 -4.14 -2.90 12.47
CA GLU A 332 -4.59 -4.29 12.46
C GLU A 332 -5.74 -4.45 11.46
N ILE A 333 -5.81 -5.62 10.83
CA ILE A 333 -6.84 -5.94 9.84
C ILE A 333 -8.22 -5.77 10.48
N GLY A 334 -9.04 -4.88 9.93
CA GLY A 334 -10.39 -4.60 10.41
C GLY A 334 -10.50 -3.81 11.72
N LEU A 335 -9.38 -3.31 12.26
CA LEU A 335 -9.39 -2.47 13.46
C LEU A 335 -9.65 -1.03 13.05
N GLN A 336 -10.90 -0.61 13.18
CA GLN A 336 -11.40 0.66 12.69
C GLN A 336 -12.07 1.45 13.83
N PRO A 337 -11.28 2.02 14.76
CA PRO A 337 -11.81 2.69 15.95
C PRO A 337 -12.69 3.90 15.60
N ALA A 338 -12.61 4.42 14.37
CA ALA A 338 -13.43 5.55 13.92
C ALA A 338 -14.93 5.24 13.86
N TRP A 339 -15.35 3.97 13.74
CA TRP A 339 -16.78 3.62 13.87
C TRP A 339 -17.31 3.81 15.29
N ASP A 340 -16.44 3.61 16.28
CA ASP A 340 -16.79 3.60 17.71
C ASP A 340 -16.50 4.96 18.39
N ASP A 341 -15.83 5.86 17.68
CA ASP A 341 -15.61 7.24 18.12
C ASP A 341 -16.93 8.03 18.14
N LEU A 342 -17.27 8.65 19.26
CA LEU A 342 -18.54 9.36 19.45
C LEU A 342 -18.75 10.54 18.49
N SER A 343 -17.68 11.23 18.09
CA SER A 343 -17.78 12.40 17.22
C SER A 343 -17.96 11.99 15.76
N ILE A 344 -17.24 10.94 15.33
CA ILE A 344 -17.35 10.37 13.99
C ILE A 344 -18.67 9.60 13.85
N GLY A 345 -19.03 8.79 14.85
CA GLY A 345 -20.26 8.02 14.89
C GLY A 345 -21.52 8.87 14.71
N LYS A 346 -21.60 10.06 15.34
CA LYS A 346 -22.71 11.00 15.11
C LYS A 346 -22.84 11.42 13.64
N LYS A 347 -21.72 11.66 12.95
CA LYS A 347 -21.72 12.03 11.52
C LYS A 347 -22.10 10.85 10.64
N LEU A 348 -21.63 9.65 10.96
CA LEU A 348 -21.98 8.42 10.26
C LEU A 348 -23.49 8.12 10.38
N ILE A 349 -24.07 8.31 11.58
CA ILE A 349 -25.52 8.19 11.80
C ILE A 349 -26.30 9.18 10.92
N VAL A 350 -25.90 10.46 10.89
CA VAL A 350 -26.53 11.47 10.02
C VAL A 350 -26.36 11.12 8.54
N ALA A 351 -25.24 10.49 8.18
CA ALA A 351 -24.99 10.01 6.83
C ALA A 351 -25.68 8.68 6.49
N ASP A 352 -26.43 8.09 7.44
CA ASP A 352 -27.09 6.79 7.33
C ASP A 352 -26.10 5.67 6.99
N MET A 353 -24.92 5.71 7.61
CA MET A 353 -23.81 4.79 7.38
C MET A 353 -23.46 4.05 8.67
N ASP A 354 -23.48 2.73 8.59
CA ASP A 354 -23.18 1.80 9.69
C ASP A 354 -22.32 0.65 9.16
N ARG A 355 -21.45 0.09 10.00
CA ARG A 355 -20.50 -0.95 9.61
C ARG A 355 -21.20 -2.20 9.07
N VAL A 356 -22.25 -2.67 9.74
CA VAL A 356 -23.00 -3.88 9.33
C VAL A 356 -23.69 -3.61 7.99
N ARG A 357 -24.35 -2.46 7.85
CA ARG A 357 -25.00 -2.09 6.59
C ARG A 357 -24.02 -1.96 5.43
N VAL A 358 -22.83 -1.40 5.66
CA VAL A 358 -21.78 -1.34 4.63
C VAL A 358 -21.35 -2.73 4.20
N ILE A 359 -21.17 -3.66 5.15
CA ILE A 359 -20.84 -5.07 4.85
C ILE A 359 -21.95 -5.69 4.00
N GLU A 360 -23.21 -5.59 4.43
CA GLU A 360 -24.35 -6.19 3.73
C GLU A 360 -24.53 -5.60 2.32
N GLU A 361 -24.56 -4.28 2.22
CA GLU A 361 -24.79 -3.59 0.94
C GLU A 361 -23.63 -3.81 -0.03
N TYR A 362 -22.38 -3.79 0.44
CA TYR A 362 -21.25 -4.03 -0.45
C TYR A 362 -21.18 -5.49 -0.88
N THR A 363 -21.42 -6.45 0.03
CA THR A 363 -21.54 -7.88 -0.30
C THR A 363 -22.59 -8.12 -1.37
N ALA A 364 -23.79 -7.55 -1.21
CA ALA A 364 -24.86 -7.68 -2.20
C ALA A 364 -24.43 -7.16 -3.59
N ARG A 365 -23.70 -6.04 -3.65
CA ARG A 365 -23.18 -5.50 -4.93
C ARG A 365 -22.13 -6.40 -5.58
N LEU A 366 -21.30 -7.07 -4.78
CA LEU A 366 -20.28 -7.99 -5.28
C LEU A 366 -20.89 -9.30 -5.79
N ASP A 367 -21.92 -9.79 -5.09
CA ASP A 367 -22.64 -11.01 -5.45
C ASP A 367 -23.45 -10.83 -6.75
N GLY A 368 -23.96 -9.61 -7.02
CA GLY A 368 -24.63 -9.25 -8.27
C GLY A 368 -26.12 -8.97 -8.07
#